data_AF-A0A945AHP2-F1
#
_entry.id   AF-A0A945AHP2-F1
#
_cell.length_a   1.000
_cell.length_b   1.000
_cell.length_c   1.000
_cell.angle_alpha   90.00
_cell.angle_beta   90.00
_cell.angle_gamma   90.00
#
_symmetry.space_group_name_H-M   'P 1'
#
loop_
_entity.id
_entity.type
_entity.pdbx_description
1 polymer ?
#
loop_
_entity_poly.entity_id
_entity_poly.type
_entity_poly.pdbx_seq_one_letter_code
_entity_poly.pdbx_strand_id
1 'polypeptide(L)'
;VYIQQNWSSDQPGHDVLSRLTSQHLYSGPRDLFCTYMNEANRVVIGPALDNAYQSMYGHIVVRVAPGGDSYQVIVLDDSTTERLVKSIHGTYESK
;
A
#
# COMPACT_ATOMS: atom_id res chain seq x y z
N VAL A 1 -3.22 7.67 -3.66
CA VAL A 1 -3.14 6.42 -2.90
C VAL A 1 -3.22 5.26 -3.88
N TYR A 2 -2.31 4.29 -3.79
CA TYR A 2 -2.35 3.06 -4.57
C TYR A 2 -2.39 1.87 -3.61
N ILE A 3 -3.37 0.99 -3.79
CA ILE A 3 -3.53 -0.22 -3.01
C ILE A 3 -3.39 -1.40 -3.96
N GLN A 4 -2.42 -2.26 -3.70
CA GLN A 4 -2.17 -3.44 -4.51
C GLN A 4 -2.59 -4.71 -3.77
N GLN A 5 -3.19 -5.62 -4.52
CA GLN A 5 -3.36 -6.99 -4.08
C GLN A 5 -2.24 -7.80 -4.74
N ASN A 6 -1.32 -8.30 -3.92
CA ASN A 6 -0.21 -9.11 -4.39
C ASN A 6 -0.44 -10.55 -3.92
N TRP A 7 -0.10 -11.49 -4.78
CA TRP A 7 -0.26 -12.93 -4.50
C TRP A 7 1.00 -13.75 -4.76
N SER A 8 1.89 -13.30 -5.64
CA SER A 8 3.09 -14.04 -6.04
C SER A 8 4.35 -13.18 -6.01
N SER A 9 5.49 -13.84 -6.16
CA SER A 9 6.80 -13.18 -6.29
C SER A 9 6.93 -12.28 -7.52
N ASP A 10 6.00 -12.35 -8.46
CA ASP A 10 5.96 -11.49 -9.64
C ASP A 10 5.27 -10.15 -9.37
N GLN A 11 4.81 -9.92 -8.12
CA GLN A 11 3.96 -8.79 -7.75
C GLN A 11 4.49 -8.04 -6.50
N PRO A 12 4.93 -6.77 -6.64
CA PRO A 12 5.25 -6.11 -7.91
C PRO A 12 6.54 -6.67 -8.51
N GLY A 13 6.63 -6.70 -9.84
CA GLY A 13 7.91 -6.72 -10.54
C GLY A 13 8.67 -5.39 -10.35
N HIS A 14 9.98 -5.39 -10.61
CA HIS A 14 10.82 -4.18 -10.56
C HIS A 14 10.30 -3.07 -11.48
N ASP A 15 9.82 -3.43 -12.67
CA ASP A 15 9.28 -2.49 -13.64
C ASP A 15 7.96 -1.88 -13.16
N VAL A 16 7.10 -2.67 -12.51
CA VAL A 16 5.88 -2.18 -11.85
C VAL A 16 6.22 -1.21 -10.73
N LEU A 17 7.17 -1.55 -9.85
CA LEU A 17 7.62 -0.64 -8.79
C LEU A 17 8.17 0.67 -9.35
N SER A 18 8.97 0.61 -10.42
CA SER A 18 9.51 1.79 -11.10
C SER A 18 8.40 2.69 -11.65
N ARG A 19 7.35 2.10 -12.27
CA ARG A 19 6.20 2.88 -12.76
C ARG A 19 5.39 3.50 -11.64
N LEU A 20 5.12 2.75 -10.56
CA LEU A 20 4.35 3.26 -9.41
C LEU A 20 5.04 4.43 -8.72
N THR A 21 6.37 4.39 -8.62
CA THR A 21 7.19 5.42 -7.96
C THR A 21 7.66 6.55 -8.90
N SER A 22 7.43 6.43 -10.21
CA SER A 22 7.89 7.41 -11.20
C SER A 22 7.22 8.78 -11.02
N GLN A 23 8.04 9.81 -10.75
CA GLN A 23 7.62 11.22 -10.74
C GLN A 23 7.37 11.79 -12.15
N HIS A 24 7.92 11.13 -13.17
CA HIS A 24 7.71 11.51 -14.57
C HIS A 24 6.34 11.08 -15.08
N LEU A 25 5.92 9.84 -14.77
CA LEU A 25 4.63 9.31 -15.21
C LEU A 25 3.47 9.86 -14.37
N TYR A 26 3.68 9.97 -13.06
CA TYR A 26 2.72 10.54 -12.13
C TYR A 26 3.47 11.57 -11.29
N SER A 27 3.03 12.82 -11.25
CA SER A 27 3.70 13.84 -10.43
C SER A 27 3.15 13.88 -9.00
N GLY A 28 4.01 14.12 -8.00
CA GLY A 28 3.62 14.43 -6.62
C GLY A 28 3.79 13.27 -5.62
N PRO A 29 3.56 13.49 -4.32
CA PRO A 29 3.65 12.41 -3.34
C PRO A 29 2.51 11.40 -3.55
N ARG A 30 2.76 10.13 -3.19
CA ARG A 30 1.74 9.08 -3.19
C ARG A 30 2.08 8.02 -2.16
N ASP A 31 1.04 7.45 -1.59
CA ASP A 31 1.17 6.35 -0.65
C ASP A 31 0.81 5.04 -1.34
N LEU A 32 1.71 4.07 -1.23
CA LEU A 32 1.54 2.72 -1.73
C LEU A 32 1.28 1.77 -0.56
N PHE A 33 0.32 0.88 -0.74
CA PHE A 33 -0.02 -0.19 0.19
C PHE A 33 -0.11 -1.49 -0.59
N CYS A 34 0.23 -2.61 0.04
CA CYS A 34 -0.19 -3.91 -0.44
C CYS A 34 -0.70 -4.81 0.68
N THR A 35 -1.52 -5.78 0.31
CA THR A 35 -2.08 -6.77 1.24
C THR A 35 -1.02 -7.75 1.76
N TYR A 36 -0.03 -8.04 0.92
CA TYR A 36 1.07 -8.95 1.23
C TYR A 36 2.28 -8.61 0.34
N MET A 37 3.50 -8.72 0.86
CA MET A 37 4.72 -8.66 0.07
C MET A 37 5.47 -9.96 0.24
N ASN A 38 5.70 -10.69 -0.85
CA ASN A 38 6.43 -11.95 -0.78
C ASN A 38 7.89 -11.69 -0.36
N GLU A 39 8.43 -12.57 0.49
CA GLU A 39 9.82 -12.47 0.95
C GLU A 39 10.81 -12.47 -0.23
N ALA A 40 10.54 -13.23 -1.30
CA ALA A 40 11.35 -13.23 -2.50
C ALA A 40 11.45 -11.83 -3.15
N ASN A 41 10.36 -11.05 -3.18
CA ASN A 41 10.41 -9.66 -3.65
C ASN A 41 11.29 -8.81 -2.73
N ARG A 42 11.20 -8.98 -1.41
CA ARG A 42 12.03 -8.25 -0.47
C ARG A 42 13.51 -8.57 -0.62
N VAL A 43 13.86 -9.82 -0.91
CA VAL A 43 15.25 -10.24 -1.16
C VAL A 43 15.77 -9.67 -2.49
N VAL A 44 14.98 -9.74 -3.56
CA VAL A 44 15.43 -9.40 -4.91
C VAL A 44 15.37 -7.90 -5.21
N ILE A 45 14.32 -7.21 -4.73
CA ILE A 45 14.12 -5.76 -4.93
C ILE A 45 14.73 -4.94 -3.79
N GLY A 46 14.78 -5.51 -2.58
CA GLY A 46 15.49 -4.92 -1.46
C GLY A 46 14.88 -3.59 -0.97
N PRO A 47 15.74 -2.66 -0.50
CA PRO A 47 15.31 -1.42 0.16
C PRO A 47 14.39 -0.51 -0.67
N ALA A 48 14.37 -0.69 -1.99
CA ALA A 48 13.46 0.08 -2.85
C ALA A 48 11.98 -0.20 -2.54
N LEU A 49 11.64 -1.42 -2.09
CA LEU A 49 10.30 -1.70 -1.59
C LEU A 49 10.06 -0.99 -0.26
N ASP A 50 10.98 -1.13 0.71
CA ASP A 50 10.81 -0.56 2.06
C ASP A 50 10.66 0.97 2.01
N ASN A 51 11.32 1.63 1.06
CA ASN A 51 11.21 3.07 0.85
C ASN A 51 9.91 3.50 0.12
N ALA A 52 9.24 2.57 -0.59
CA ALA A 52 8.10 2.90 -1.44
C ALA A 52 6.74 2.65 -0.78
N TYR A 53 6.63 1.64 0.09
CA TYR A 53 5.35 1.23 0.68
C TYR A 53 5.17 1.74 2.11
N GLN A 54 3.97 2.26 2.40
CA GLN A 54 3.54 2.61 3.76
C GLN A 54 3.16 1.37 4.59
N SER A 55 2.71 0.31 3.92
CA SER A 55 2.48 -1.01 4.51
C SER A 55 2.58 -2.10 3.46
N MET A 56 3.18 -3.22 3.85
CA MET A 56 3.38 -4.40 2.99
C MET A 56 2.58 -5.63 3.43
N TYR A 57 1.89 -5.56 4.57
CA TYR A 57 1.16 -6.69 5.15
C TYR A 57 -0.03 -6.19 5.96
N GLY A 58 -1.17 -6.83 5.76
CA GLY A 58 -2.37 -6.57 6.53
C GLY A 58 -3.62 -6.51 5.68
N HIS A 59 -4.77 -6.52 6.36
CA HIS A 59 -6.05 -6.25 5.74
C HIS A 59 -6.26 -4.74 5.64
N ILE A 60 -6.59 -4.25 4.44
CA ILE A 60 -6.74 -2.81 4.19
C ILE A 60 -8.22 -2.43 4.20
N VAL A 61 -8.58 -1.49 5.06
CA VAL A 61 -9.91 -0.87 5.12
C VAL A 61 -9.82 0.57 4.61
N VAL A 62 -10.59 0.89 3.58
CA VAL A 62 -10.79 2.27 3.13
C VAL A 62 -12.04 2.81 3.82
N ARG A 63 -11.86 3.72 4.77
CA ARG A 63 -12.95 4.35 5.52
C ARG A 63 -13.27 5.70 4.94
N VAL A 64 -14.40 5.82 4.26
CA VAL A 64 -14.90 7.06 3.67
C VAL A 64 -15.66 7.87 4.73
N ALA A 65 -15.38 9.17 4.81
CA ALA A 65 -16.08 10.09 5.70
C ALA A 65 -17.52 10.33 5.23
N PRO A 66 -18.46 10.71 6.13
CA PRO A 66 -19.79 11.13 5.71
C PRO A 66 -19.71 12.23 4.64
N GLY A 67 -20.51 12.10 3.58
CA GLY A 67 -20.47 13.01 2.42
C GLY A 67 -19.53 12.57 1.29
N GLY A 68 -18.54 11.72 1.57
CA GLY A 68 -17.70 11.12 0.53
C GLY A 68 -16.49 11.95 0.10
N ASP A 69 -16.35 13.18 0.57
CA ASP A 69 -15.29 14.10 0.14
C ASP A 69 -13.89 13.69 0.62
N SER A 70 -13.80 12.83 1.63
CA SER A 70 -12.52 12.35 2.14
C SER A 70 -12.56 10.92 2.65
N TYR A 71 -11.39 10.29 2.77
CA TYR A 71 -11.23 8.94 3.27
C TYR A 71 -9.91 8.74 4.03
N GLN A 72 -9.85 7.66 4.81
CA GLN A 72 -8.65 7.16 5.46
C GLN A 72 -8.36 5.73 4.99
N VAL A 73 -7.08 5.37 5.00
CA VAL A 73 -6.62 3.98 4.78
C VAL A 73 -6.17 3.43 6.12
N ILE A 74 -6.83 2.36 6.58
CA ILE A 74 -6.55 1.70 7.85
C ILE A 74 -5.99 0.32 7.56
N VAL A 75 -4.83 0.01 8.12
CA VAL A 75 -4.21 -1.31 8.02
C VAL A 75 -4.54 -2.08 9.29
N LEU A 76 -5.19 -3.23 9.13
CA LEU A 76 -5.50 -4.16 10.21
C LEU A 76 -4.51 -5.33 10.18
N ASP A 77 -4.20 -5.87 11.36
CA ASP A 77 -3.46 -7.12 11.51
C ASP A 77 -4.32 -8.28 11.03
N ASP A 78 -3.92 -8.90 9.93
CA ASP A 78 -4.61 -10.05 9.33
C ASP A 78 -4.07 -11.40 9.81
N SER A 79 -3.07 -11.42 10.70
CA SER A 79 -2.57 -12.64 11.33
C SER A 79 -3.49 -13.17 12.45
N THR A 80 -4.43 -12.36 12.91
CA THR A 80 -5.39 -12.70 13.97
C THR A 80 -6.84 -12.45 13.55
N THR A 81 -7.77 -13.11 14.21
CA THR A 81 -9.22 -12.88 13.99
C THR A 81 -9.73 -11.58 14.62
N GLU A 82 -9.00 -11.02 15.60
CA GLU A 82 -9.34 -9.75 16.25
C GLU A 82 -9.18 -8.54 15.32
N ARG A 83 -8.33 -8.66 14.29
CA ARG A 83 -8.12 -7.62 13.26
C ARG A 83 -7.77 -6.25 13.85
N LEU A 84 -6.85 -6.23 14.82
CA LEU A 84 -6.40 -5.01 15.49
C LEU A 84 -5.83 -3.99 14.49
N VAL A 85 -5.99 -2.69 14.78
CA VAL A 85 -5.45 -1.62 13.94
C VAL A 85 -3.92 -1.56 14.09
N LYS A 86 -3.20 -1.73 12.99
CA LYS A 86 -1.73 -1.57 12.91
C LYS A 86 -1.32 -0.13 12.61
N SER A 87 -2.03 0.53 11.67
CA SER A 87 -1.76 1.91 11.30
C SER A 87 -2.96 2.56 10.61
N ILE A 88 -2.98 3.90 10.64
CA ILE A 88 -3.99 4.74 10.02
C ILE A 88 -3.26 5.79 9.19
N HIS A 89 -3.68 5.98 7.94
CA HIS A 89 -3.07 6.90 6.97
C HIS A 89 -4.13 7.81 6.35
N GLY A 90 -3.74 9.05 6.04
CA GLY A 90 -4.63 10.13 5.59
C GLY A 90 -4.74 11.25 6.64
N THR A 91 -5.82 12.05 6.64
CA THR A 91 -6.99 12.01 5.74
C THR A 91 -6.62 12.36 4.29
N TYR A 92 -7.17 11.61 3.33
CA TYR A 92 -7.04 11.87 1.91
C TYR A 92 -8.31 12.49 1.35
N GLU A 93 -8.16 13.44 0.42
CA GLU A 93 -9.27 13.96 -0.37
C GLU A 93 -9.70 12.93 -1.42
N SER A 94 -11.01 12.73 -1.56
CA SER A 94 -11.61 12.02 -2.69
C SER A 94 -11.54 12.94 -3.91
N LYS A 95 -10.94 12.46 -5.00
CA LYS A 95 -10.79 13.22 -6.26
C LYS A 95 -11.31 12.41 -7.43
#